data_AF-A0A5N6ACS1-F1
#
_entry.id   AF-A0A5N6ACS1-F1
#
_cell.length_a   1.000
_cell.length_b   1.000
_cell.length_c   1.000
_cell.angle_alpha   90.00
_cell.angle_beta   90.00
_cell.angle_gamma   90.00
#
_symmetry.space_group_name_H-M   'P 1'
#
loop_
_entity.id
_entity.type
_entity.pdbx_description
1 polymer ?
#
loop_
_entity_poly.entity_id
_entity_poly.type
_entity_poly.pdbx_seq_one_letter_code
_entity_poly.pdbx_strand_id
1 'polypeptide(L)'
;MSSIDFPDDLSDLDGPEERRVQYIQGLLDVMGEDLRHVMLFVTVSLSFIVIVLTQLPFDRLVDLPLAVRLLLVVGLALTGAGALLFFRYVRVIHLARLGVARCLASADARHARQLWAGAEGVWETRGSFYRWGVRLTGLGGSVVALSVSCLLLGG
;
A
#
# COMPACT_ATOMS: atom_id res chain seq x y z
N MET A 1 13.00 7.53 9.53
CA MET A 1 12.66 8.64 8.62
C MET A 1 12.57 9.88 9.48
N SER A 2 13.41 10.88 9.21
CA SER A 2 13.30 12.19 9.87
C SER A 2 11.93 12.78 9.50
N SER A 3 11.19 13.26 10.50
CA SER A 3 9.97 14.04 10.25
C SER A 3 10.38 15.30 9.49
N ILE A 4 9.99 15.39 8.22
CA ILE A 4 9.99 16.67 7.52
C ILE A 4 8.92 17.50 8.21
N ASP A 5 9.34 18.54 8.93
CA ASP A 5 8.43 19.44 9.63
C ASP A 5 7.92 20.45 8.60
N PHE A 6 6.68 20.27 8.17
CA PHE A 6 6.04 21.21 7.27
C PHE A 6 5.47 22.35 8.13
N PRO A 7 5.79 23.62 7.84
CA PRO A 7 5.21 24.73 8.58
C PRO A 7 3.68 24.63 8.52
N ASP A 8 3.06 24.58 9.69
CA ASP A 8 1.61 24.43 9.88
C ASP A 8 0.88 25.78 9.66
N ASP A 9 1.44 26.66 8.83
CA ASP A 9 0.84 27.93 8.48
C ASP A 9 -0.32 27.68 7.51
N LEU A 10 -1.53 27.63 8.08
CA LEU A 10 -2.77 27.42 7.34
C LEU A 10 -3.41 28.73 6.88
N SER A 11 -2.75 29.87 7.03
CA SER A 11 -3.29 31.17 6.60
C SER A 11 -3.58 31.19 5.09
N ASP A 12 -2.83 30.44 4.29
CA ASP A 12 -3.07 30.27 2.85
C ASP A 12 -4.37 29.52 2.53
N LEU A 13 -4.93 28.75 3.47
CA LEU A 13 -6.20 28.03 3.32
C LEU A 13 -7.43 28.90 3.58
N ASP A 14 -7.25 30.14 4.06
CA ASP A 14 -8.32 31.14 4.20
C ASP A 14 -8.40 32.10 2.99
N GLY A 15 -7.61 31.82 1.96
CA GLY A 15 -7.56 32.62 0.74
C GLY A 15 -8.84 32.58 -0.10
N PRO A 16 -8.81 33.21 -1.28
CA PRO A 16 -9.94 33.23 -2.22
C PRO A 16 -10.49 31.82 -2.48
N GLU A 17 -11.80 31.70 -2.68
CA GLU A 17 -12.47 30.41 -2.93
C GLU A 17 -11.80 29.61 -4.05
N GLU A 18 -11.40 30.27 -5.13
CA GLU A 18 -10.69 29.65 -6.25
C GLU A 18 -9.37 28.98 -5.81
N ARG A 19 -8.60 29.62 -4.93
CA ARG A 19 -7.35 29.04 -4.37
C ARG A 19 -7.66 27.84 -3.48
N ARG A 20 -8.72 27.91 -2.67
CA ARG A 20 -9.15 26.80 -1.80
C ARG A 20 -9.60 25.59 -2.62
N VAL A 21 -10.36 25.81 -3.69
CA VAL A 21 -10.80 24.76 -4.62
C VAL A 21 -9.59 24.15 -5.34
N GLN A 22 -8.66 24.96 -5.85
CA GLN A 22 -7.41 24.46 -6.46
C GLN A 22 -6.58 23.61 -5.49
N TYR A 23 -6.50 24.02 -4.22
CA TYR A 23 -5.84 23.22 -3.19
C TYR A 23 -6.51 21.85 -2.99
N ILE A 24 -7.85 21.81 -2.87
CA ILE A 24 -8.60 20.56 -2.72
C ILE A 24 -8.41 19.66 -3.95
N GLN A 25 -8.38 20.23 -5.16
CA GLN A 25 -8.09 19.48 -6.38
C GLN A 25 -6.69 18.87 -6.36
N GLY A 26 -5.67 19.67 -6.00
CA GLY A 26 -4.30 19.17 -5.85
C GLY A 26 -4.21 18.04 -4.81
N LEU A 27 -4.96 18.14 -3.71
CA LEU A 27 -5.05 17.08 -2.71
C LEU A 27 -5.64 15.79 -3.28
N LEU A 28 -6.73 15.89 -4.05
CA LEU A 28 -7.36 14.75 -4.73
C LEU A 28 -6.45 14.07 -5.75
N ASP A 29 -5.59 14.85 -6.42
CA ASP A 29 -4.60 14.34 -7.37
C ASP A 29 -3.49 13.57 -6.65
N VAL A 30 -2.92 14.15 -5.59
CA VAL A 30 -1.92 13.48 -4.73
C VAL A 30 -2.48 12.17 -4.15
N MET A 31 -3.71 12.18 -3.65
CA MET A 31 -4.38 10.97 -3.18
C MET A 31 -4.58 9.94 -4.29
N GLY A 32 -4.84 10.40 -5.52
CA GLY A 32 -4.96 9.55 -6.70
C GLY A 32 -3.64 8.87 -7.06
N GLU A 33 -2.52 9.60 -6.96
CA GLU A 33 -1.18 9.06 -7.17
C GLU A 33 -0.78 8.03 -6.10
N ASP A 34 -1.02 8.32 -4.82
CA ASP A 34 -0.76 7.37 -3.73
C ASP A 34 -1.56 6.08 -3.93
N LEU A 35 -2.83 6.19 -4.32
CA LEU A 35 -3.65 5.02 -4.61
C LEU A 35 -3.09 4.17 -5.76
N ARG A 36 -2.67 4.80 -6.87
CA ARG A 36 -2.05 4.09 -8.00
C ARG A 36 -0.77 3.39 -7.55
N HIS A 37 0.05 4.07 -6.76
CA HIS A 37 1.30 3.53 -6.24
C HIS A 37 1.05 2.29 -5.35
N VAL A 38 0.10 2.35 -4.42
CA VAL A 38 -0.24 1.20 -3.57
C VAL A 38 -0.85 0.05 -4.38
N MET A 39 -1.67 0.35 -5.39
CA MET A 39 -2.23 -0.67 -6.28
C MET A 39 -1.16 -1.41 -7.08
N LEU A 40 -0.02 -0.77 -7.40
CA LEU A 40 1.13 -1.46 -7.98
C LEU A 40 1.67 -2.53 -7.01
N PHE A 41 1.80 -2.22 -5.72
CA PHE A 41 2.23 -3.21 -4.72
C PHE A 41 1.27 -4.38 -4.59
N VAL A 42 -0.05 -4.14 -4.64
CA VAL A 42 -1.07 -5.21 -4.68
C VAL A 42 -0.84 -6.09 -5.90
N THR A 43 -0.74 -5.47 -7.08
CA THR A 43 -0.59 -6.17 -8.36
C THR A 43 0.69 -7.01 -8.40
N VAL A 44 1.81 -6.44 -7.98
CA VAL A 44 3.11 -7.13 -7.90
C VAL A 44 3.04 -8.30 -6.93
N SER A 45 2.45 -8.11 -5.74
CA SER A 45 2.34 -9.17 -4.74
C SER A 45 1.51 -10.36 -5.25
N LEU A 46 0.37 -10.09 -5.88
CA LEU A 46 -0.49 -11.14 -6.45
C LEU A 46 0.15 -11.80 -7.68
N SER A 47 0.76 -11.02 -8.57
CA SER A 47 1.46 -11.54 -9.74
C SER A 47 2.61 -12.45 -9.34
N PHE A 48 3.37 -12.08 -8.31
CA PHE A 48 4.44 -12.90 -7.76
C PHE A 48 3.91 -14.26 -7.26
N ILE A 49 2.80 -14.26 -6.52
CA ILE A 49 2.15 -15.50 -6.06
C ILE A 49 1.72 -16.36 -7.26
N VAL A 50 1.06 -15.76 -8.26
CA VAL A 50 0.60 -16.47 -9.47
C VAL A 50 1.78 -17.06 -10.23
N ILE A 51 2.87 -16.32 -10.41
CA ILE A 51 4.08 -16.79 -11.08
C ILE A 51 4.64 -18.00 -10.34
N VAL A 52 4.77 -17.94 -9.03
CA VAL A 52 5.31 -19.05 -8.23
C VAL A 52 4.42 -20.28 -8.33
N LEU A 53 3.11 -20.12 -8.29
CA LEU A 53 2.15 -21.24 -8.38
C LEU A 53 2.03 -21.84 -9.78
N THR A 54 2.31 -21.07 -10.83
CA THR A 54 2.14 -21.51 -12.23
C THR A 54 3.43 -21.96 -12.91
N GLN A 55 4.57 -21.39 -12.50
CA GLN A 55 5.87 -21.64 -13.14
C GLN A 55 6.72 -22.66 -12.39
N LEU A 56 6.42 -22.97 -11.12
CA LEU A 56 7.14 -24.03 -10.41
C LEU A 56 6.59 -25.41 -10.83
N PRO A 57 7.44 -26.31 -11.35
CA PRO A 57 7.04 -27.67 -11.65
C PRO A 57 6.68 -28.41 -10.36
N PHE A 58 5.42 -28.82 -10.23
CA PHE A 58 4.90 -29.52 -9.04
C PHE A 58 5.69 -30.80 -8.73
N ASP A 59 6.20 -31.48 -9.75
CA ASP A 59 7.01 -32.70 -9.57
C ASP A 59 8.28 -32.40 -8.77
N ARG A 60 9.00 -31.31 -9.09
CA ARG A 60 10.20 -30.90 -8.33
C ARG A 60 9.88 -30.36 -6.94
N LEU A 61 8.68 -29.83 -6.74
CA LEU A 61 8.22 -29.40 -5.42
C LEU A 61 8.02 -30.58 -4.47
N VAL A 62 7.59 -31.74 -5.00
CA VAL A 62 7.38 -32.96 -4.21
C VAL A 62 8.70 -33.62 -3.81
N ASP A 63 9.79 -33.35 -4.52
CA ASP A 63 11.13 -33.88 -4.18
C ASP A 63 11.87 -33.02 -3.13
N LEU A 64 11.42 -31.79 -2.88
CA LEU A 64 12.04 -30.90 -1.90
C LEU A 64 11.89 -31.41 -0.46
N PRO A 65 12.81 -31.11 0.47
CA PRO A 65 12.61 -31.35 1.89
C PRO A 65 11.32 -30.68 2.40
N LEU A 66 10.59 -31.35 3.30
CA LEU A 66 9.33 -30.83 3.86
C LEU A 66 9.48 -29.41 4.42
N ALA A 67 10.61 -29.13 5.08
CA ALA A 67 10.92 -27.81 5.62
C ALA A 67 10.92 -26.70 4.54
N VAL A 68 11.48 -26.97 3.36
CA VAL A 68 11.53 -26.00 2.25
C VAL A 68 10.15 -25.78 1.65
N ARG A 69 9.34 -26.84 1.53
CA ARG A 69 7.94 -26.71 1.07
C ARG A 69 7.11 -25.87 2.03
N LEU A 70 7.26 -26.10 3.33
CA LEU A 70 6.57 -25.31 4.35
C LEU A 70 7.03 -23.84 4.31
N LEU A 71 8.32 -23.57 4.15
CA LEU A 71 8.83 -22.21 3.97
C LEU A 71 8.22 -21.53 2.74
N LEU A 72 8.13 -22.23 1.61
CA LEU A 72 7.50 -21.68 0.41
C LEU A 72 6.03 -21.30 0.65
N VAL A 73 5.25 -22.18 1.29
CA VAL A 73 3.84 -21.92 1.62
C VAL A 73 3.71 -20.74 2.58
N VAL A 74 4.56 -20.67 3.62
CA VAL A 74 4.58 -19.55 4.56
C VAL A 74 4.94 -18.25 3.84
N GLY A 75 5.93 -18.28 2.96
CA GLY A 75 6.33 -17.12 2.17
C GLY A 75 5.19 -16.60 1.29
N LEU A 76 4.49 -17.48 0.57
CA LEU A 76 3.32 -17.14 -0.23
C LEU A 76 2.17 -16.58 0.62
N ALA A 77 1.91 -17.19 1.77
CA ALA A 77 0.88 -16.73 2.70
C ALA A 77 1.20 -15.33 3.25
N LEU A 78 2.46 -15.05 3.59
CA LEU A 78 2.92 -13.73 4.03
C LEU A 78 2.76 -12.69 2.91
N THR A 79 3.16 -13.01 1.68
CA THR A 79 2.97 -12.12 0.53
C THR A 79 1.48 -11.85 0.27
N GLY A 80 0.62 -12.87 0.39
CA GLY A 80 -0.83 -12.74 0.25
C GLY A 80 -1.45 -11.88 1.36
N ALA A 81 -1.02 -12.06 2.60
CA ALA A 81 -1.43 -11.22 3.72
C ALA A 81 -0.97 -9.75 3.52
N GLY A 82 0.24 -9.54 2.99
CA GLY A 82 0.73 -8.22 2.59
C GLY A 82 -0.16 -7.55 1.54
N ALA A 83 -0.53 -8.28 0.48
CA ALA A 83 -1.46 -7.80 -0.54
C ALA A 83 -2.83 -7.41 0.04
N LEU A 84 -3.36 -8.20 0.99
CA LEU A 84 -4.62 -7.89 1.66
C LEU A 84 -4.53 -6.61 2.51
N LEU A 85 -3.41 -6.36 3.19
CA LEU A 85 -3.20 -5.13 3.93
C LEU A 85 -3.12 -3.91 3.01
N PHE A 86 -2.43 -4.02 1.88
CA PHE A 86 -2.41 -2.97 0.87
C PHE A 86 -3.82 -2.69 0.33
N PHE A 87 -4.62 -3.72 0.04
CA PHE A 87 -6.00 -3.55 -0.41
C PHE A 87 -6.86 -2.84 0.65
N ARG A 88 -6.70 -3.18 1.94
CA ARG A 88 -7.38 -2.47 3.04
C ARG A 88 -6.96 -1.01 3.11
N TYR A 89 -5.68 -0.70 2.91
CA TYR A 89 -5.19 0.68 2.87
C TYR A 89 -5.77 1.46 1.67
N VAL A 90 -5.79 0.87 0.47
CA VAL A 90 -6.43 1.45 -0.73
C VAL A 90 -7.90 1.76 -0.49
N ARG A 91 -8.64 0.84 0.14
CA ARG A 91 -10.06 1.07 0.48
C ARG A 91 -10.24 2.30 1.37
N VAL A 92 -9.37 2.50 2.35
CA VAL A 92 -9.42 3.68 3.23
C VAL A 92 -9.13 4.96 2.42
N ILE A 93 -8.10 4.96 1.56
CA ILE A 93 -7.79 6.10 0.69
C ILE A 93 -8.99 6.44 -0.19
N HIS A 94 -9.67 5.44 -0.76
CA HIS A 94 -10.87 5.68 -1.58
C HIS A 94 -11.99 6.35 -0.80
N LEU A 95 -12.28 5.90 0.43
CA LEU A 95 -13.29 6.53 1.27
C LEU A 95 -12.90 7.96 1.66
N ALA A 96 -11.63 8.19 2.02
CA ALA A 96 -11.11 9.52 2.31
C ALA A 96 -11.22 10.44 1.09
N ARG A 97 -10.91 9.94 -0.11
CA ARG A 97 -11.00 10.70 -1.37
C ARG A 97 -12.43 11.15 -1.64
N LEU A 98 -13.42 10.29 -1.37
CA LEU A 98 -14.83 10.68 -1.45
C LEU A 98 -15.20 11.75 -0.42
N GLY A 99 -14.65 11.68 0.79
CA GLY A 99 -14.81 12.72 1.82
C GLY A 99 -14.22 14.05 1.39
N VAL A 100 -12.99 14.06 0.89
CA VAL A 100 -12.31 15.26 0.37
C VAL A 100 -13.06 15.84 -0.84
N ALA A 101 -13.56 14.99 -1.75
CA ALA A 101 -14.33 15.45 -2.90
C ALA A 101 -15.63 16.17 -2.50
N ARG A 102 -16.27 15.80 -1.39
CA ARG A 102 -17.43 16.54 -0.86
C ARG A 102 -17.08 17.95 -0.40
N CYS A 103 -15.84 18.18 0.03
CA CYS A 103 -15.36 19.50 0.45
C CYS A 103 -15.24 20.49 -0.72
N LEU A 104 -15.25 20.01 -1.97
CA LEU A 104 -15.30 20.89 -3.15
C LEU A 104 -16.57 21.73 -3.20
N ALA A 105 -17.70 21.19 -2.73
CA ALA A 105 -18.98 21.89 -2.76
C ALA A 105 -19.04 23.05 -1.74
N SER A 106 -18.27 22.96 -0.65
CA SER A 106 -18.21 23.98 0.41
C SER A 106 -16.93 24.80 0.40
N ALA A 107 -16.00 24.54 -0.52
CA ALA A 107 -14.65 25.10 -0.57
C ALA A 107 -13.89 25.03 0.77
N ASP A 108 -14.16 23.99 1.57
CA ASP A 108 -13.56 23.81 2.90
C ASP A 108 -12.21 23.08 2.79
N ALA A 109 -11.17 23.85 2.48
CA ALA A 109 -9.81 23.34 2.34
C ALA A 109 -9.21 22.83 3.66
N ARG A 110 -9.63 23.39 4.81
CA ARG A 110 -9.15 22.96 6.13
C ARG A 110 -9.68 21.58 6.47
N HIS A 111 -10.98 21.35 6.26
CA HIS A 111 -11.57 20.03 6.50
C HIS A 111 -11.00 18.98 5.54
N ALA A 112 -10.83 19.33 4.26
CA ALA A 112 -10.16 18.47 3.28
C ALA A 112 -8.75 18.05 3.72
N ARG A 113 -7.93 18.99 4.20
CA ARG A 113 -6.59 18.70 4.74
C ARG A 113 -6.67 17.78 5.94
N GLN A 114 -7.59 18.04 6.87
CA GLN A 114 -7.73 17.25 8.10
C GLN A 114 -8.02 15.76 7.80
N LEU A 115 -8.87 15.50 6.80
CA LEU A 115 -9.22 14.14 6.36
C LEU A 115 -8.04 13.37 5.74
N TRP A 116 -7.07 14.07 5.16
CA TRP A 116 -5.91 13.42 4.52
C TRP A 116 -4.66 13.39 5.40
N ALA A 117 -4.22 14.56 5.85
CA ALA A 117 -2.93 14.80 6.48
C ALA A 117 -3.02 15.30 7.94
N GLY A 118 -4.23 15.51 8.47
CA GLY A 118 -4.42 15.91 9.87
C GLY A 118 -4.24 14.75 10.84
N ALA A 119 -4.53 15.00 12.13
CA ALA A 119 -4.50 13.98 13.18
C ALA A 119 -5.47 12.81 12.93
N GLU A 120 -6.56 13.07 12.20
CA GLU A 120 -7.54 12.06 11.75
C GLU A 120 -7.23 11.55 10.32
N GLY A 121 -6.10 11.98 9.76
CA GLY A 121 -5.67 11.67 8.41
C GLY A 121 -5.46 10.18 8.16
N VAL A 122 -5.47 9.82 6.88
CA VAL A 122 -5.33 8.42 6.43
C VAL A 122 -4.01 7.81 6.90
N TRP A 123 -2.92 8.58 6.83
CA TRP A 123 -1.60 8.10 7.19
C TRP A 123 -1.46 7.85 8.70
N GLU A 124 -1.96 8.77 9.53
CA GLU A 124 -1.85 8.66 10.99
C GLU A 124 -2.70 7.51 11.52
N THR A 125 -3.94 7.41 11.06
CA THR A 125 -4.89 6.42 11.58
C THR A 125 -4.68 5.03 10.97
N ARG A 126 -4.31 4.93 9.69
CA ARG A 126 -4.30 3.67 8.91
C ARG A 126 -3.01 3.37 8.18
N GLY A 127 -1.98 4.22 8.27
CA GLY A 127 -0.65 3.97 7.67
C GLY A 127 0.07 2.74 8.24
N SER A 128 -0.39 2.19 9.37
CA SER A 128 0.07 0.89 9.88
C SER A 128 -0.19 -0.24 8.88
N PHE A 129 -1.30 -0.22 8.15
CA PHE A 129 -1.60 -1.25 7.14
C PHE A 129 -0.59 -1.22 6.00
N TYR A 130 -0.23 -0.04 5.50
CA TYR A 130 0.81 0.10 4.49
C TYR A 130 2.16 -0.41 5.00
N ARG A 131 2.60 0.04 6.19
CA ARG A 131 3.88 -0.37 6.79
C ARG A 131 3.98 -1.88 7.00
N TRP A 132 2.92 -2.50 7.52
CA TRP A 132 2.87 -3.95 7.67
C TRP A 132 2.77 -4.67 6.33
N GLY A 133 2.04 -4.13 5.36
CA GLY A 133 1.98 -4.65 3.99
C GLY A 133 3.37 -4.76 3.36
N VAL A 134 4.15 -3.68 3.41
CA VAL A 134 5.55 -3.65 2.92
C VAL A 134 6.41 -4.71 3.60
N ARG A 135 6.33 -4.81 4.94
CA ARG A 135 7.12 -5.79 5.71
C ARG A 135 6.74 -7.22 5.36
N LEU A 136 5.45 -7.54 5.31
CA LEU A 136 4.97 -8.89 5.02
C LEU A 136 5.29 -9.31 3.58
N THR A 137 5.08 -8.42 2.61
CA THR A 137 5.43 -8.68 1.21
C THR A 137 6.94 -8.85 1.03
N GLY A 138 7.75 -8.01 1.67
CA GLY A 138 9.22 -8.10 1.61
C GLY A 138 9.75 -9.40 2.24
N LEU A 139 9.31 -9.73 3.46
CA LEU A 139 9.69 -10.98 4.13
C LEU A 139 9.19 -12.22 3.36
N GLY A 140 7.91 -12.24 2.99
CA GLY A 140 7.31 -13.34 2.23
C GLY A 140 8.02 -13.56 0.89
N GLY A 141 8.25 -12.49 0.13
CA GLY A 141 8.98 -12.53 -1.13
C GLY A 141 10.41 -13.04 -0.97
N SER A 142 11.11 -12.64 0.10
CA SER A 142 12.47 -13.11 0.39
C SER A 142 12.51 -14.60 0.71
N VAL A 143 11.56 -15.09 1.52
CA VAL A 143 11.43 -16.52 1.84
C VAL A 143 11.13 -17.35 0.60
N VAL A 144 10.23 -16.86 -0.27
CA VAL A 144 9.92 -17.53 -1.54
C VAL A 144 11.15 -17.55 -2.45
N ALA A 145 11.84 -16.42 -2.63
CA ALA A 145 13.03 -16.34 -3.46
C ALA A 145 14.13 -17.29 -2.99
N LEU A 146 14.36 -17.38 -1.67
CA LEU A 146 15.30 -18.34 -1.08
C LEU A 146 14.89 -19.79 -1.37
N SER A 147 13.60 -20.11 -1.19
CA SER A 147 13.08 -21.46 -1.42
C SER A 147 13.21 -21.88 -2.90
N VAL A 148 12.92 -20.97 -3.83
CA VAL A 148 13.10 -21.18 -5.27
C VAL A 148 14.59 -21.31 -5.61
N SER A 149 15.47 -20.51 -5.00
CA SER A 149 16.91 -20.60 -5.23
C SER A 149 17.47 -21.95 -4.77
N CYS A 150 17.01 -22.47 -3.63
CA CYS A 150 17.35 -23.82 -3.18
C CYS A 150 16.89 -24.89 -4.18
N LEU A 151 15.71 -24.74 -4.78
CA LEU A 151 15.20 -25.66 -5.81
C LEU A 151 16.05 -25.62 -7.09
N LEU A 152 16.50 -24.43 -7.52
CA LEU A 152 17.31 -24.26 -8.72
C LEU A 152 18.75 -24.74 -8.55
N LEU A 153 19.33 -24.60 -7.34
CA LEU A 153 20.71 -25.00 -7.05
C LEU A 153 20.84 -26.46 -6.62
N GLY A 154 19.78 -27.06 -6.10
CA GLY A 154 19.77 -28.44 -5.61
C GLY A 154 19.30 -29.48 -6.64
N GLY A 155 18.88 -29.06 -7.83
CA GLY A 155 18.41 -29.92 -8.92
C GLY A 155 19.29 -29.91 -10.15
#